data_AF-A0A0G1VE51-F1
#
_entry.id   AF-A0A0G1VE51-F1
#
_cell.length_a   1.000
_cell.length_b   1.000
_cell.length_c   1.000
_cell.angle_alpha   90.00
_cell.angle_beta   90.00
_cell.angle_gamma   90.00
#
_symmetry.space_group_name_H-M   'P 1'
#
loop_
_entity.id
_entity.type
_entity.pdbx_description
1 polymer ?
#
loop_
_entity_poly.entity_id
_entity_poly.type
_entity_poly.pdbx_seq_one_letter_code
_entity_poly.pdbx_strand_id
1 'polypeptide(L)'
;MKRISLLIVAAVVSLSVFAGVSGAPARAVDSEQGQLKPGDTSIYNLVRMDCLAVKFKLSKIHQEDGLLRVTLGQTYETTSSKLMARFNARIVENRLDGAELIGIAADYENALDTFRDNYQKYEIEMNSLMKADCQSQRQTYYLSIDSTRQLRNQVNADVQNLNKILGEYYDAFGEFRTSIKDDQEQKSNDEA
;
A
#
# COMPACT_ATOMS: atom_id res chain seq x y z
N MET A 1 51.66 48.82 52.97
CA MET A 1 50.95 49.90 52.25
C MET A 1 50.92 49.55 50.76
N LYS A 2 49.71 49.43 50.18
CA LYS A 2 49.30 49.68 48.76
C LYS A 2 50.18 49.05 47.64
N ARG A 3 49.68 48.26 46.68
CA ARG A 3 48.32 48.10 46.10
C ARG A 3 48.08 46.68 45.57
N ILE A 4 46.82 46.28 45.64
CA ILE A 4 46.21 45.03 45.17
C ILE A 4 45.66 45.22 43.74
N SER A 5 45.85 44.16 42.94
CA SER A 5 45.09 43.60 41.80
C SER A 5 44.54 44.47 40.68
N LEU A 6 44.80 44.00 39.45
CA LEU A 6 43.75 43.71 38.47
C LEU A 6 44.17 42.51 37.61
N LEU A 7 43.37 41.45 37.71
CA LEU A 7 43.40 40.25 36.87
C LEU A 7 42.90 40.61 35.46
N ILE A 8 43.63 40.21 34.42
CA ILE A 8 43.05 40.03 33.08
C ILE A 8 43.43 38.65 32.57
N VAL A 9 42.37 37.94 32.24
CA VAL A 9 42.24 36.55 31.83
C VAL A 9 42.85 36.32 30.45
N ALA A 10 43.39 35.12 30.28
CA ALA A 10 43.92 34.56 29.05
C ALA A 10 42.97 34.69 27.84
N ALA A 11 43.53 34.96 26.67
CA ALA A 11 42.95 34.58 25.39
C ALA A 11 44.05 33.94 24.55
N VAL A 12 44.04 32.60 24.52
CA VAL A 12 44.84 31.77 23.63
C VAL A 12 44.39 32.07 22.20
N VAL A 13 45.29 32.61 21.38
CA VAL A 13 45.08 32.78 19.94
C VAL A 13 45.23 31.40 19.29
N SER A 14 44.13 30.68 19.18
CA SER A 14 44.05 29.50 18.32
C SER A 14 43.91 29.96 16.87
N LEU A 15 45.01 29.84 16.13
CA LEU A 15 45.06 30.01 14.68
C LEU A 15 44.20 28.89 14.04
N SER A 16 42.92 29.18 13.80
CA SER A 16 42.04 28.31 13.03
C SER A 16 42.14 28.71 11.56
N VAL A 17 42.84 27.89 10.78
CA VAL A 17 42.82 27.95 9.32
C VAL A 17 41.40 27.59 8.89
N PHE A 18 40.62 28.60 8.48
CA PHE A 18 39.37 28.43 7.77
C PHE A 18 39.68 27.81 6.39
N ALA A 19 39.58 26.49 6.28
CA ALA A 19 39.49 25.82 5.00
C ALA A 19 38.12 26.16 4.40
N GLY A 20 38.11 27.01 3.36
CA GLY A 20 36.90 27.34 2.62
C GLY A 20 36.29 26.07 2.01
N VAL A 21 35.13 25.67 2.52
CA VAL A 21 34.26 24.72 1.83
C VAL A 21 33.69 25.46 0.63
N SER A 22 34.31 25.23 -0.52
CA SER A 22 33.74 25.54 -1.82
C SER A 22 32.56 24.60 -2.03
N GLY A 23 31.35 25.13 -1.85
CA GLY A 23 30.13 24.44 -2.26
C GLY A 23 30.20 24.18 -3.76
N ALA A 24 30.38 22.92 -4.15
CA ALA A 24 30.16 22.51 -5.52
C ALA A 24 28.68 22.78 -5.87
N PRO A 25 28.38 23.34 -7.07
CA PRO A 25 26.99 23.38 -7.51
C PRO A 25 26.50 21.95 -7.64
N ALA A 26 25.39 21.64 -6.97
CA ALA A 26 24.64 20.42 -7.21
C ALA A 26 24.25 20.40 -8.69
N ARG A 27 24.97 19.62 -9.50
CA ARG A 27 24.50 19.26 -10.83
C ARG A 27 23.29 18.36 -10.62
N ALA A 28 22.15 18.75 -11.17
CA ALA A 28 21.05 17.83 -11.39
C ALA A 28 21.62 16.64 -12.17
N VAL A 29 21.57 15.46 -11.55
CA VAL A 29 21.79 14.20 -12.28
C VAL A 29 20.50 13.99 -13.04
N ASP A 30 20.50 14.34 -14.33
CA ASP A 30 19.53 13.78 -15.26
C ASP A 30 19.77 12.26 -15.23
N SER A 31 18.91 11.57 -14.48
CA SER A 31 18.91 10.12 -14.49
C SER A 31 18.37 9.67 -15.84
N GLU A 32 19.27 9.46 -16.81
CA GLU A 32 19.01 8.67 -18.02
C GLU A 32 18.84 7.17 -17.68
N GLN A 33 18.50 6.80 -16.45
CA GLN A 33 18.13 5.43 -16.11
C GLN A 33 16.67 5.20 -16.52
N GLY A 34 16.49 4.92 -17.81
CA GLY A 34 15.19 4.58 -18.39
C GLY A 34 15.13 4.64 -19.92
N GLN A 35 16.18 5.11 -20.60
CA GLN A 35 16.25 4.99 -22.05
C GLN A 35 16.66 3.56 -22.43
N LEU A 36 15.75 2.86 -23.12
CA LEU A 36 16.08 1.62 -23.82
C LEU A 36 17.24 1.91 -24.79
N LYS A 37 18.39 1.27 -24.57
CA LYS A 37 19.56 1.44 -25.44
C LYS A 37 19.21 1.01 -26.88
N PRO A 38 19.85 1.59 -27.92
CA PRO A 38 19.53 1.35 -29.33
C PRO A 38 19.73 -0.09 -29.87
N GLY A 39 19.89 -1.10 -29.01
CA GLY A 39 20.07 -2.51 -29.39
C GLY A 39 18.76 -3.23 -29.73
N ASP A 40 17.62 -2.82 -29.14
CA ASP A 40 16.29 -3.40 -29.41
C ASP A 40 15.49 -2.48 -30.34
N THR A 41 15.91 -2.43 -31.60
CA THR A 41 15.39 -1.53 -32.64
C THR A 41 13.92 -1.75 -33.02
N SER A 42 13.25 -2.79 -32.50
CA SER A 42 11.84 -3.07 -32.79
C SER A 42 10.88 -2.19 -31.99
N ILE A 43 11.08 -1.99 -30.69
CA ILE A 43 10.19 -1.15 -29.87
C ILE A 43 10.43 0.33 -30.14
N TYR A 44 11.70 0.71 -30.38
CA TYR A 44 12.12 2.11 -30.56
C TYR A 44 11.35 2.83 -31.67
N ASN A 45 11.08 2.14 -32.78
CA ASN A 45 10.43 2.69 -33.97
C ASN A 45 8.93 2.35 -34.09
N LEU A 46 8.40 1.41 -33.28
CA LEU A 46 7.08 0.81 -33.51
C LEU A 46 5.98 1.36 -32.58
N VAL A 47 6.32 1.95 -31.43
CA VAL A 47 5.32 2.52 -30.52
C VAL A 47 4.73 3.81 -31.09
N ARG A 48 3.70 3.63 -31.92
CA ARG A 48 2.75 4.68 -32.30
C ARG A 48 1.61 4.67 -31.29
N MET A 49 1.53 5.76 -30.53
CA MET A 49 0.48 5.96 -29.54
C MET A 49 -0.11 7.34 -29.77
N ASP A 50 -1.44 7.40 -29.86
CA ASP A 50 -2.14 8.67 -29.68
C ASP A 50 -2.11 9.00 -28.19
N CYS A 51 -1.18 9.88 -27.81
CA CYS A 51 -1.03 10.25 -26.41
C CYS A 51 -2.33 10.79 -25.81
N LEU A 52 -3.06 11.67 -26.52
CA LEU A 52 -4.25 12.29 -25.98
C LEU A 52 -5.33 11.24 -25.72
N ALA A 53 -5.51 10.31 -26.67
CA ALA A 53 -6.43 9.19 -26.49
C ALA A 53 -6.03 8.29 -25.32
N VAL A 54 -4.73 8.01 -25.14
CA VAL A 54 -4.26 7.20 -23.99
C VAL A 54 -4.44 7.93 -22.67
N LYS A 55 -4.08 9.22 -22.58
CA LYS A 55 -4.30 10.01 -21.36
C LYS A 55 -5.78 10.08 -20.99
N PHE A 56 -6.67 10.23 -21.97
CA PHE A 56 -8.11 10.19 -21.74
C PHE A 56 -8.57 8.84 -21.16
N LYS A 57 -8.10 7.73 -21.75
CA LYS A 57 -8.42 6.38 -21.25
C LYS A 57 -7.89 6.16 -19.84
N LEU A 58 -6.66 6.56 -19.55
CA LEU A 58 -6.06 6.45 -18.22
C LEU A 58 -6.86 7.27 -17.21
N SER A 59 -7.24 8.51 -17.53
CA SER A 59 -8.08 9.33 -16.65
C SER A 59 -9.42 8.68 -16.34
N LYS A 60 -10.04 7.99 -17.32
CA LYS A 60 -11.29 7.28 -17.09
C LYS A 60 -11.10 6.07 -16.16
N ILE A 61 -10.05 5.27 -16.40
CA ILE A 61 -9.70 4.13 -15.54
C ILE A 61 -9.46 4.59 -14.11
N HIS A 62 -8.70 5.67 -13.93
CA HIS A 62 -8.41 6.23 -12.59
C HIS A 62 -9.67 6.66 -11.84
N GLN A 63 -10.61 7.31 -12.53
CA GLN A 63 -11.89 7.72 -11.94
C GLN A 63 -12.75 6.52 -11.53
N GLU A 64 -12.84 5.50 -12.38
CA GLU A 64 -13.61 4.28 -12.12
C GLU A 64 -13.01 3.49 -10.94
N ASP A 65 -11.70 3.29 -10.94
CA ASP A 65 -11.00 2.56 -9.88
C ASP A 65 -11.06 3.32 -8.53
N GLY A 66 -10.96 4.66 -8.56
CA GLY A 66 -11.08 5.49 -7.37
C GLY A 66 -12.46 5.39 -6.69
N LEU A 67 -13.54 5.38 -7.48
CA LEU A 67 -14.90 5.15 -6.95
C LEU A 67 -15.00 3.74 -6.34
N LEU A 68 -14.47 2.74 -7.04
CA LEU A 68 -14.48 1.36 -6.58
C LEU A 68 -13.73 1.19 -5.25
N ARG A 69 -12.57 1.84 -5.08
CA ARG A 69 -11.81 1.83 -3.82
C ARG A 69 -12.60 2.42 -2.66
N VAL A 70 -13.34 3.50 -2.88
CA VAL A 70 -14.14 4.12 -1.83
C VAL A 70 -15.22 3.14 -1.38
N THR A 71 -16.03 2.63 -2.31
CA THR A 71 -17.18 1.77 -1.97
C THR A 71 -16.75 0.38 -1.48
N LEU A 72 -15.95 -0.34 -2.26
CA LEU A 72 -15.51 -1.70 -1.88
C LEU A 72 -14.53 -1.66 -0.71
N GLY A 73 -13.59 -0.72 -0.71
CA GLY A 73 -12.64 -0.59 0.39
C GLY A 73 -13.37 -0.34 1.71
N GLN A 74 -14.32 0.61 1.77
CA GLN A 74 -15.11 0.84 2.99
C GLN A 74 -15.89 -0.40 3.44
N THR A 75 -16.35 -1.22 2.48
CA THR A 75 -17.02 -2.48 2.80
C THR A 75 -16.05 -3.44 3.47
N TYR A 76 -14.85 -3.64 2.91
CA TYR A 76 -13.85 -4.54 3.49
C TYR A 76 -13.40 -4.10 4.89
N GLU A 77 -13.19 -2.81 5.07
CA GLU A 77 -12.88 -2.16 6.35
C GLU A 77 -13.97 -2.38 7.41
N THR A 78 -15.22 -2.20 6.99
CA THR A 78 -16.39 -2.40 7.86
C THR A 78 -16.56 -3.87 8.22
N THR A 79 -16.29 -4.78 7.28
CA THR A 79 -16.36 -6.23 7.53
C THR A 79 -15.30 -6.66 8.56
N SER A 80 -14.05 -6.23 8.43
CA SER A 80 -13.04 -6.51 9.47
C SER A 80 -13.45 -5.93 10.82
N SER A 81 -13.69 -4.63 10.88
CA SER A 81 -13.81 -3.91 12.16
C SER A 81 -15.16 -4.06 12.86
N LYS A 82 -16.27 -4.16 12.11
CA LYS A 82 -17.63 -4.15 12.66
C LYS A 82 -18.31 -5.52 12.63
N LEU A 83 -17.88 -6.43 11.76
CA LEU A 83 -18.39 -7.79 11.73
C LEU A 83 -17.42 -8.74 12.44
N MET A 84 -16.26 -9.03 11.83
CA MET A 84 -15.35 -10.08 12.30
C MET A 84 -14.81 -9.79 13.70
N ALA A 85 -14.21 -8.61 13.92
CA ALA A 85 -13.63 -8.27 15.22
C ALA A 85 -14.66 -8.30 16.36
N ARG A 86 -15.87 -7.78 16.11
CA ARG A 86 -16.93 -7.72 17.12
C ARG A 86 -17.52 -9.10 17.40
N PHE A 87 -17.76 -9.89 16.37
CA PHE A 87 -18.29 -11.24 16.52
C PHE A 87 -17.29 -12.14 17.25
N ASN A 88 -16.03 -12.11 16.83
CA ASN A 88 -14.95 -12.89 17.45
C ASN A 88 -14.74 -12.48 18.92
N ALA A 89 -14.86 -11.19 19.27
CA ALA A 89 -14.83 -10.76 20.66
C ALA A 89 -15.96 -11.40 21.50
N ARG A 90 -17.17 -11.53 20.94
CA ARG A 90 -18.29 -12.21 21.62
C ARG A 90 -18.07 -13.70 21.78
N ILE A 91 -17.46 -14.38 20.79
CA ILE A 91 -17.07 -15.79 20.91
C ILE A 91 -16.17 -15.98 22.14
N VAL A 92 -15.12 -15.16 22.24
CA VAL A 92 -14.15 -15.22 23.35
C VAL A 92 -14.82 -14.90 24.69
N GLU A 93 -15.63 -13.84 24.74
CA GLU A 93 -16.34 -13.42 25.96
C GLU A 93 -17.27 -14.52 26.50
N ASN A 94 -17.90 -15.30 25.60
CA ASN A 94 -18.79 -16.40 25.95
C ASN A 94 -18.07 -17.76 26.07
N ARG A 95 -16.74 -17.78 25.95
CA ARG A 95 -15.91 -19.01 26.03
C ARG A 95 -16.34 -20.10 25.04
N LEU A 96 -16.78 -19.68 23.86
CA LEU A 96 -17.13 -20.58 22.76
C LEU A 96 -15.87 -20.97 21.99
N ASP A 97 -15.82 -22.18 21.45
CA ASP A 97 -14.73 -22.61 20.58
C ASP A 97 -14.92 -22.04 19.17
N GLY A 98 -14.30 -20.89 18.90
CA GLY A 98 -14.28 -20.26 17.59
C GLY A 98 -12.87 -19.99 17.09
N ALA A 99 -11.91 -20.86 17.43
CA ALA A 99 -10.50 -20.68 17.07
C ALA A 99 -10.30 -20.52 15.55
N GLU A 100 -11.03 -21.29 14.74
CA GLU A 100 -10.99 -21.20 13.28
C GLU A 100 -11.45 -19.84 12.75
N LEU A 101 -12.61 -19.35 13.21
CA LEU A 101 -13.12 -18.03 12.84
C LEU A 101 -12.18 -16.89 13.24
N ILE A 102 -11.49 -17.03 14.38
CA ILE A 102 -10.47 -16.07 14.82
C ILE A 102 -9.26 -16.11 13.89
N GLY A 103 -8.81 -17.30 13.47
CA GLY A 103 -7.72 -17.48 12.51
C GLY A 103 -8.03 -16.84 11.16
N ILE A 104 -9.18 -17.18 10.56
CA ILE A 104 -9.60 -16.64 9.26
C ILE A 104 -9.74 -15.11 9.32
N ALA A 105 -10.24 -14.55 10.43
CA ALA A 105 -10.32 -13.10 10.59
C ALA A 105 -8.94 -12.42 10.67
N ALA A 106 -7.94 -13.08 11.24
CA ALA A 106 -6.57 -12.58 11.24
C ALA A 106 -5.97 -12.60 9.83
N ASP A 107 -6.20 -13.68 9.06
CA ASP A 107 -5.78 -13.77 7.66
C ASP A 107 -6.47 -12.71 6.80
N TYR A 108 -7.74 -12.43 7.06
CA TYR A 108 -8.48 -11.35 6.41
C TYR A 108 -7.86 -9.97 6.67
N GLU A 109 -7.49 -9.66 7.91
CA GLU A 109 -6.86 -8.37 8.23
C GLU A 109 -5.48 -8.23 7.54
N ASN A 110 -4.68 -9.30 7.53
CA ASN A 110 -3.39 -9.32 6.82
C ASN A 110 -3.57 -9.11 5.30
N ALA A 111 -4.59 -9.74 4.71
CA ALA A 111 -4.93 -9.55 3.30
C ALA A 111 -5.43 -8.11 3.03
N LEU A 112 -6.16 -7.53 3.97
CA LEU A 112 -6.65 -6.15 3.88
C LEU A 112 -5.51 -5.14 3.95
N ASP A 113 -4.51 -5.36 4.82
CA ASP A 113 -3.28 -4.56 4.85
C ASP A 113 -2.51 -4.63 3.53
N THR A 114 -2.37 -5.84 2.98
CA THR A 114 -1.72 -6.04 1.67
C THR A 114 -2.45 -5.28 0.56
N PHE A 115 -3.78 -5.37 0.53
CA PHE A 115 -4.62 -4.62 -0.41
C PHE A 115 -4.42 -3.11 -0.27
N ARG A 116 -4.42 -2.57 0.97
CA ARG A 116 -4.22 -1.13 1.24
C ARG A 116 -2.87 -0.67 0.67
N ASP A 117 -1.80 -1.40 0.94
CA ASP A 117 -0.44 -1.08 0.50
C ASP A 117 -0.30 -1.14 -1.03
N ASN A 118 -0.79 -2.19 -1.65
CA ASN A 118 -0.69 -2.36 -3.10
C ASN A 118 -1.55 -1.35 -3.86
N TYR A 119 -2.74 -1.04 -3.34
CA TYR A 119 -3.57 0.02 -3.89
C TYR A 119 -2.87 1.38 -3.79
N GLN A 120 -2.21 1.70 -2.67
CA GLN A 120 -1.45 2.93 -2.54
C GLN A 120 -0.32 3.03 -3.57
N LYS A 121 0.43 1.94 -3.79
CA LYS A 121 1.49 1.88 -4.82
C LYS A 121 0.91 2.11 -6.22
N TYR A 122 -0.19 1.43 -6.55
CA TYR A 122 -0.91 1.62 -7.81
C TYR A 122 -1.32 3.07 -8.01
N GLU A 123 -1.96 3.70 -7.01
CA GLU A 123 -2.42 5.09 -7.10
C GLU A 123 -1.27 6.08 -7.29
N ILE A 124 -0.16 5.89 -6.58
CA ILE A 124 1.04 6.74 -6.74
C ILE A 124 1.55 6.65 -8.17
N GLU A 125 1.70 5.44 -8.70
CA GLU A 125 2.22 5.21 -10.06
C GLU A 125 1.25 5.72 -11.13
N MET A 126 -0.06 5.48 -10.97
CA MET A 126 -1.09 5.97 -11.90
C MET A 126 -1.11 7.50 -11.97
N ASN A 127 -0.99 8.17 -10.83
CA ASN A 127 -0.89 9.63 -10.78
C ASN A 127 0.38 10.15 -11.44
N SER A 128 1.51 9.44 -11.28
CA SER A 128 2.78 9.75 -11.96
C SER A 128 2.63 9.60 -13.48
N LEU A 129 2.08 8.47 -13.94
CA LEU A 129 1.83 8.16 -15.34
C LEU A 129 0.91 9.20 -16.02
N MET A 130 -0.14 9.66 -15.34
CA MET A 130 -1.03 10.68 -15.90
C MET A 130 -0.31 12.02 -16.15
N LYS A 131 0.67 12.36 -15.30
CA LYS A 131 1.46 13.60 -15.38
C LYS A 131 2.64 13.50 -16.36
N ALA A 132 3.14 12.31 -16.63
CA ALA A 132 4.30 12.09 -17.48
C ALA A 132 4.12 12.60 -18.93
N ASP A 133 5.25 12.94 -19.56
CA ASP A 133 5.29 13.40 -20.96
C ASP A 133 5.31 12.20 -21.93
N CYS A 134 4.13 11.92 -22.46
CA CYS A 134 3.86 10.91 -23.47
C CYS A 134 4.32 11.28 -24.90
N GLN A 135 4.65 12.55 -25.19
CA GLN A 135 4.97 13.03 -26.54
C GLN A 135 6.47 12.94 -26.79
N SER A 136 7.27 13.51 -25.88
CA SER A 136 8.72 13.50 -26.00
C SER A 136 9.37 12.22 -25.45
N GLN A 137 8.75 11.54 -24.47
CA GLN A 137 9.29 10.34 -23.81
C GLN A 137 8.43 9.08 -24.04
N ARG A 138 8.04 8.82 -25.30
CA ARG A 138 7.10 7.73 -25.66
C ARG A 138 7.47 6.35 -25.11
N GLN A 139 8.75 5.99 -25.10
CA GLN A 139 9.19 4.67 -24.63
C GLN A 139 9.06 4.54 -23.11
N THR A 140 9.60 5.50 -22.38
CA THR A 140 9.47 5.57 -20.92
C THR A 140 8.00 5.60 -20.52
N TYR A 141 7.19 6.39 -21.23
CA TYR A 141 5.74 6.43 -21.01
C TYR A 141 5.07 5.07 -21.21
N TYR A 142 5.42 4.34 -22.28
CA TYR A 142 4.91 2.99 -22.53
C TYR A 142 5.31 2.00 -21.42
N LEU A 143 6.56 2.05 -20.95
CA LEU A 143 7.01 1.21 -19.83
C LEU A 143 6.27 1.55 -18.53
N SER A 144 6.01 2.83 -18.25
CA SER A 144 5.20 3.26 -17.10
C SER A 144 3.75 2.77 -17.21
N ILE A 145 3.15 2.72 -18.41
CA ILE A 145 1.83 2.08 -18.61
C ILE A 145 1.89 0.61 -18.21
N ASP A 146 2.90 -0.12 -18.67
CA ASP A 146 3.02 -1.55 -18.37
C ASP A 146 3.20 -1.80 -16.87
N SER A 147 4.10 -1.06 -16.22
CA SER A 147 4.31 -1.09 -14.76
C SER A 147 3.02 -0.78 -14.00
N THR A 148 2.32 0.29 -14.36
CA THR A 148 1.05 0.67 -13.72
C THR A 148 -0.01 -0.42 -13.91
N ARG A 149 -0.07 -1.05 -15.08
CA ARG A 149 -0.98 -2.16 -15.36
C ARG A 149 -0.67 -3.38 -14.48
N GLN A 150 0.61 -3.69 -14.25
CA GLN A 150 1.00 -4.78 -13.36
C GLN A 150 0.55 -4.51 -11.91
N LEU A 151 0.72 -3.28 -11.42
CA LEU A 151 0.22 -2.88 -10.09
C LEU A 151 -1.30 -2.98 -10.00
N ARG A 152 -2.03 -2.54 -11.04
CA ARG A 152 -3.49 -2.68 -11.10
C ARG A 152 -3.95 -4.14 -11.07
N ASN A 153 -3.23 -5.02 -11.77
CA ASN A 153 -3.50 -6.46 -11.73
C ASN A 153 -3.25 -7.05 -10.35
N GLN A 154 -2.23 -6.59 -9.63
CA GLN A 154 -1.97 -6.99 -8.25
C GLN A 154 -3.13 -6.58 -7.33
N VAL A 155 -3.62 -5.34 -7.43
CA VAL A 155 -4.82 -4.90 -6.68
C VAL A 155 -6.02 -5.80 -6.96
N ASN A 156 -6.24 -6.19 -8.22
CA ASN A 156 -7.30 -7.13 -8.57
C ASN A 156 -7.09 -8.52 -7.93
N ALA A 157 -5.86 -9.02 -7.88
CA ALA A 157 -5.54 -10.27 -7.20
C ALA A 157 -5.81 -10.17 -5.68
N ASP A 158 -5.47 -9.04 -5.06
CA ASP A 158 -5.74 -8.79 -3.64
C ASP A 158 -7.25 -8.79 -3.34
N VAL A 159 -8.06 -8.18 -4.22
CA VAL A 159 -9.54 -8.21 -4.13
C VAL A 159 -10.09 -9.64 -4.24
N GLN A 160 -9.56 -10.44 -5.16
CA GLN A 160 -9.96 -11.85 -5.29
C GLN A 160 -9.60 -12.64 -4.03
N ASN A 161 -8.44 -12.39 -3.44
CA ASN A 161 -8.03 -13.03 -2.19
C ASN A 161 -8.93 -12.63 -1.00
N LEU A 162 -9.24 -11.33 -0.86
CA LEU A 162 -10.19 -10.85 0.15
C LEU A 162 -11.55 -11.55 0.05
N ASN A 163 -12.09 -11.64 -1.17
CA ASN A 163 -13.38 -12.31 -1.39
C ASN A 163 -13.32 -13.82 -1.10
N LYS A 164 -12.18 -14.46 -1.39
CA LYS A 164 -11.96 -15.87 -1.04
C LYS A 164 -12.01 -16.07 0.48
N ILE A 165 -11.26 -15.28 1.24
CA ILE A 165 -11.21 -15.36 2.71
C ILE A 165 -12.59 -15.04 3.32
N LEU A 166 -13.36 -14.12 2.73
CA LEU A 166 -14.75 -13.88 3.14
C LEU A 166 -15.64 -15.10 2.96
N GLY A 167 -15.46 -15.86 1.88
CA GLY A 167 -16.14 -17.13 1.67
C GLY A 167 -15.77 -18.15 2.74
N GLU A 168 -14.48 -18.32 3.01
CA GLU A 168 -13.98 -19.22 4.06
C GLU A 168 -14.56 -18.85 5.44
N TYR A 169 -14.61 -17.56 5.78
CA TYR A 169 -15.21 -17.09 7.04
C TYR A 169 -16.71 -17.40 7.12
N TYR A 170 -17.44 -17.25 6.01
CA TYR A 170 -18.87 -17.55 5.95
C TYR A 170 -19.14 -19.04 6.15
N ASP A 171 -18.35 -19.90 5.51
CA ASP A 171 -18.47 -21.35 5.63
C ASP A 171 -18.14 -21.80 7.07
N ALA A 172 -17.03 -21.34 7.63
CA ALA A 172 -16.65 -21.61 9.02
C ALA A 172 -17.71 -21.10 10.02
N PHE A 173 -18.38 -19.98 9.72
CA PHE A 173 -19.49 -19.50 10.55
C PHE A 173 -20.69 -20.45 10.50
N GLY A 174 -20.98 -21.03 9.32
CA GLY A 174 -22.02 -22.04 9.16
C GLY A 174 -21.77 -23.28 10.02
N GLU A 175 -20.52 -23.75 10.04
CA GLU A 175 -20.08 -24.88 10.84
C GLU A 175 -20.14 -24.56 12.34
N PHE A 176 -19.57 -23.43 12.76
CA PHE A 176 -19.61 -22.94 14.14
C PHE A 176 -21.05 -22.77 14.67
N ARG A 177 -21.96 -22.27 13.84
CA ARG A 177 -23.37 -22.13 14.23
C ARG A 177 -24.03 -23.49 14.45
N THR A 178 -23.63 -24.50 13.68
CA THR A 178 -24.18 -25.86 13.79
C THR A 178 -23.67 -26.53 15.06
N SER A 179 -22.36 -26.44 15.34
CA SER A 179 -21.78 -27.01 16.57
C SER A 179 -22.43 -26.46 17.84
N ILE A 180 -22.72 -25.16 17.89
CA ILE A 180 -23.44 -24.57 19.04
C ILE A 180 -24.83 -25.18 19.21
N LYS A 181 -25.58 -25.44 18.13
CA LYS A 181 -26.93 -26.00 18.24
C LYS A 181 -26.88 -27.43 18.77
N ASP A 182 -25.97 -28.24 18.24
CA ASP A 182 -25.80 -29.63 18.63
C ASP A 182 -25.42 -29.72 20.12
N ASP A 183 -24.52 -28.84 20.59
CA ASP A 183 -24.12 -28.74 22.00
C ASP A 183 -25.30 -28.40 22.94
N GLN A 184 -26.26 -27.59 22.48
CA GLN A 184 -27.44 -27.21 23.27
C GLN A 184 -28.47 -28.35 23.31
N GLU A 185 -28.70 -29.02 22.17
CA GLU A 185 -29.59 -30.17 22.08
C GLU A 185 -29.08 -31.33 22.95
N GLN A 186 -27.77 -31.59 22.93
CA GLN A 186 -27.18 -32.64 23.76
C GLN A 186 -27.31 -32.36 25.26
N LYS A 187 -27.04 -31.12 25.70
CA LYS A 187 -27.25 -30.72 27.11
C LYS A 187 -28.70 -30.87 27.56
N SER A 188 -29.66 -30.60 26.68
CA SER A 188 -31.09 -30.76 27.01
C SER A 188 -31.52 -32.23 27.15
N ASN A 189 -30.90 -33.13 26.38
CA ASN A 189 -31.19 -34.56 26.44
C ASN A 189 -30.52 -35.24 27.65
N ASP A 190 -29.37 -34.74 28.11
CA ASP A 190 -28.67 -35.27 29.28
C ASP A 190 -29.32 -34.86 30.62
N GLU A 191 -30.17 -33.82 30.61
CA GLU A 191 -30.90 -33.31 31.79
C GLU A 191 -32.35 -33.84 31.92
N ALA A 192 -32.83 -34.65 30.96
CA ALA A 192 -34.17 -35.25 30.91
C ALA A 192 -34.20 -36.70 31.42
#